data_AF-A0A2P5B493-F1
#
_entry.id   AF-A0A2P5B493-F1
#
_cell.length_a   1.000
_cell.length_b   1.000
_cell.length_c   1.000
_cell.angle_alpha   90.00
_cell.angle_beta   90.00
_cell.angle_gamma   90.00
#
_symmetry.space_group_name_H-M   'P 1'
#
loop_
_entity.id
_entity.type
_entity.pdbx_description
1 polymer ?
#
loop_
_entity_poly.entity_id
_entity_poly.type
_entity_poly.pdbx_seq_one_letter_code
_entity_poly.pdbx_strand_id
1 'polypeptide(L)'
;MAFHRTPKAKPKPRSSIILLVVAIAAIALLFLFSSLVSTDGSLLFSYNSPEYYAKLKRHNKYRHTGNEKYLYWGNRIDCPGKHCDSCEGLGHQESSLRCALEEAMFLQRTFVMPSRMCINPIHNKKGILHQASNVSSDERWTANSCAMDSLYDVDFISDTVPVILDNSKLWYQVLSTSMKLGARGVAHVESVSRVELRENNRYSNLLLINRTASPLSW
;
A
#
# COMPACT_ATOMS: atom_id res chain seq x y z
N MET A 1 87.79 -23.78 33.93
CA MET A 1 86.85 -24.41 32.98
C MET A 1 85.51 -23.71 33.11
N ALA A 2 85.07 -22.98 32.09
CA ALA A 2 83.80 -22.26 32.10
C ALA A 2 82.78 -23.00 31.23
N PHE A 3 81.63 -23.36 31.81
CA PHE A 3 80.57 -24.09 31.14
C PHE A 3 79.83 -23.20 30.13
N HIS A 4 79.70 -23.67 28.90
CA HIS A 4 78.84 -23.09 27.87
C HIS A 4 77.37 -23.12 28.34
N ARG A 5 76.71 -21.95 28.40
CA ARG A 5 75.24 -21.87 28.44
C ARG A 5 74.74 -21.42 27.07
N THR A 6 74.01 -22.30 26.40
CA THR A 6 73.27 -21.98 25.17
C THR A 6 72.12 -21.01 25.48
N PRO A 7 71.95 -19.92 24.73
CA PRO A 7 70.82 -19.02 24.91
C PRO A 7 69.53 -19.66 24.39
N LYS A 8 68.48 -19.68 25.22
CA LYS A 8 67.13 -20.12 24.84
C LYS A 8 66.53 -19.17 23.80
N ALA A 9 65.93 -19.75 22.76
CA ALA A 9 65.19 -18.99 21.74
C ALA A 9 63.97 -18.28 22.37
N LYS A 10 63.78 -16.99 22.05
CA LYS A 10 62.58 -16.21 22.41
C LYS A 10 61.37 -16.71 21.61
N PRO A 11 60.17 -16.84 22.20
CA PRO A 11 58.98 -17.24 21.46
C PRO A 11 58.55 -16.12 20.49
N LYS A 12 58.32 -16.48 19.22
CA LYS A 12 57.79 -15.57 18.19
C LYS A 12 56.32 -15.22 18.48
N PRO A 13 55.88 -13.96 18.28
CA PRO A 13 54.51 -13.55 18.50
C PRO A 13 53.65 -13.92 17.28
N ARG A 14 53.44 -15.22 17.04
CA ARG A 14 52.58 -15.68 15.93
C ARG A 14 51.08 -15.72 16.31
N SER A 15 50.77 -15.59 17.59
CA SER A 15 49.41 -15.75 18.14
C SER A 15 48.52 -14.50 18.01
N SER A 16 49.08 -13.30 18.20
CA SER A 16 48.29 -12.06 18.25
C SER A 16 47.68 -11.67 16.90
N ILE A 17 48.38 -11.93 15.79
CA ILE A 17 47.88 -11.63 14.43
C ILE A 17 46.71 -12.55 14.06
N ILE A 18 46.77 -13.83 14.47
CA ILE A 18 45.70 -14.80 14.19
C ILE A 18 44.42 -14.41 14.93
N LEU A 19 44.54 -14.02 16.21
CA LEU A 19 43.40 -13.54 17.00
C LEU A 19 42.77 -12.28 16.38
N LEU A 20 43.59 -11.36 15.88
CA LEU A 20 43.10 -10.14 15.21
C LEU A 20 42.32 -10.47 13.93
N VAL A 21 42.83 -11.39 13.10
CA VAL A 21 42.15 -11.80 11.86
C VAL A 21 40.82 -12.51 12.16
N VAL A 22 40.78 -13.37 13.19
CA VAL A 22 39.54 -14.03 13.63
C VAL A 22 38.52 -13.01 14.14
N ALA A 23 38.96 -12.00 14.91
CA ALA A 23 38.09 -10.95 15.40
C ALA A 23 37.49 -10.10 14.26
N ILE A 24 38.30 -9.72 13.27
CA ILE A 24 37.83 -8.97 12.10
C ILE A 24 36.83 -9.79 11.28
N ALA A 25 37.10 -11.09 11.07
CA ALA A 25 36.19 -11.98 10.37
C ALA A 25 34.85 -12.15 11.12
N ALA A 26 34.88 -12.28 12.45
CA ALA A 26 33.69 -12.37 13.27
C ALA A 26 32.84 -11.08 13.22
N ILE A 27 33.49 -9.91 13.28
CA ILE A 27 32.80 -8.62 13.14
C ILE A 27 32.17 -8.47 11.75
N ALA A 28 32.91 -8.83 10.69
CA ALA A 28 32.38 -8.79 9.32
C ALA A 28 31.19 -9.74 9.12
N LEU A 29 31.25 -10.95 9.69
CA LEU A 29 30.14 -11.91 9.69
C LEU A 29 28.93 -11.35 10.45
N LEU A 30 29.13 -10.75 11.63
CA LEU A 30 28.04 -10.11 12.38
C LEU A 30 27.39 -8.99 11.57
N PHE A 31 28.17 -8.13 10.90
CA PHE A 31 27.61 -7.09 10.04
C PHE A 31 26.84 -7.64 8.84
N LEU A 32 27.31 -8.74 8.23
CA LEU A 32 26.60 -9.42 7.14
C LEU A 32 25.31 -10.08 7.64
N PHE A 33 25.33 -10.72 8.81
CA PHE A 33 24.11 -11.27 9.42
C PHE A 33 23.14 -10.17 9.83
N SER A 34 23.62 -9.05 10.37
CA SER A 34 22.77 -7.90 10.69
C SER A 34 22.19 -7.25 9.45
N SER A 35 22.93 -7.15 8.34
CA SER A 35 22.39 -6.62 7.09
C SER A 35 21.37 -7.56 6.44
N LEU A 36 21.59 -8.88 6.50
CA LEU A 36 20.59 -9.88 6.11
C LEU A 36 19.33 -9.76 6.96
N VAL A 37 19.47 -9.70 8.29
CA VAL A 37 18.35 -9.53 9.22
C VAL A 37 17.71 -8.14 9.13
N SER A 38 18.41 -7.08 8.74
CA SER A 38 17.79 -5.76 8.50
C SER A 38 17.09 -5.65 7.15
N THR A 39 17.49 -6.45 6.16
CA THR A 39 16.84 -6.46 4.84
C THR A 39 15.65 -7.43 4.81
N ASP A 40 15.68 -8.51 5.60
CA ASP A 40 14.57 -9.48 5.80
C ASP A 40 13.79 -9.28 7.13
N GLY A 41 14.17 -8.28 7.94
CA GLY A 41 13.68 -8.08 9.32
C GLY A 41 12.22 -7.66 9.45
N SER A 42 11.56 -7.38 8.34
CA SER A 42 10.11 -7.19 8.29
C SER A 42 9.32 -8.49 8.13
N LEU A 43 9.98 -9.62 7.82
CA LEU A 43 9.28 -10.88 7.49
C LEU A 43 9.24 -11.92 8.61
N LEU A 44 10.10 -11.84 9.64
CA LEU A 44 10.22 -12.89 10.65
C LEU A 44 9.58 -12.59 12.01
N PHE A 45 9.18 -11.34 12.30
CA PHE A 45 8.60 -10.98 13.61
C PHE A 45 7.06 -11.03 13.71
N SER A 46 6.34 -11.54 12.71
CA SER A 46 4.86 -11.51 12.71
C SER A 46 4.16 -12.86 12.48
N TYR A 47 4.87 -13.98 12.36
CA TYR A 47 4.22 -15.24 11.95
C TYR A 47 3.42 -15.95 13.06
N ASN A 48 3.67 -15.62 14.34
CA ASN A 48 3.03 -16.30 15.49
C ASN A 48 2.23 -15.36 16.40
N SER A 49 1.79 -14.19 15.91
CA SER A 49 0.90 -13.34 16.72
C SER A 49 -0.55 -13.88 16.65
N PRO A 50 -1.29 -13.93 17.78
CA PRO A 50 -2.73 -14.20 17.79
C PRO A 50 -3.52 -13.24 16.89
N GLU A 51 -2.96 -12.04 16.66
CA GLU A 51 -3.46 -11.00 15.77
C GLU A 51 -3.44 -11.44 14.30
N TYR A 52 -2.40 -12.13 13.84
CA TYR A 52 -2.31 -12.69 12.48
C TYR A 52 -3.36 -13.78 12.24
N TYR A 53 -3.56 -14.68 13.21
CA TYR A 53 -4.62 -15.70 13.14
C TYR A 53 -6.03 -15.10 13.21
N ALA A 54 -6.22 -14.03 13.98
CA ALA A 54 -7.46 -13.25 14.00
C ALA A 54 -7.71 -12.53 12.66
N LYS A 55 -6.65 -11.97 12.05
CA LYS A 55 -6.65 -11.36 10.71
C LYS A 55 -7.02 -12.37 9.63
N LEU A 56 -6.46 -13.58 9.67
CA LEU A 56 -6.79 -14.68 8.76
C LEU A 56 -8.24 -15.17 8.93
N LYS A 57 -8.77 -15.20 10.17
CA LYS A 57 -10.17 -15.51 10.45
C LYS A 57 -11.13 -14.39 9.99
N ARG A 58 -10.73 -13.12 10.12
CA ARG A 58 -11.48 -11.95 9.59
C ARG A 58 -11.54 -11.96 8.06
N HIS A 59 -10.42 -12.24 7.40
CA HIS A 59 -10.36 -12.42 5.94
C HIS A 59 -11.33 -13.50 5.44
N ASN A 60 -11.58 -14.55 6.23
CA ASN A 60 -12.55 -15.60 5.91
C ASN A 60 -14.03 -15.21 6.13
N LYS A 61 -14.31 -14.04 6.70
CA LYS A 61 -15.68 -13.55 6.93
C LYS A 61 -16.27 -12.97 5.64
N TYR A 62 -15.43 -12.47 4.73
CA TYR A 62 -15.82 -12.08 3.38
C TYR A 62 -15.82 -13.32 2.46
N ARG A 63 -16.83 -14.17 2.63
CA ARG A 63 -17.05 -15.29 1.71
C ARG A 63 -17.46 -14.71 0.36
N HIS A 64 -16.58 -14.85 -0.64
CA HIS A 64 -16.89 -14.59 -2.04
C HIS A 64 -18.13 -15.39 -2.45
N THR A 65 -19.29 -14.74 -2.45
CA THR A 65 -20.58 -15.40 -2.74
C THR A 65 -20.84 -15.56 -4.24
N GLY A 66 -19.90 -15.12 -5.09
CA GLY A 66 -20.02 -15.16 -6.55
C GLY A 66 -20.91 -14.07 -7.14
N ASN A 67 -21.58 -13.27 -6.29
CA ASN A 67 -22.48 -12.18 -6.69
C ASN A 67 -21.88 -10.79 -6.41
N GLU A 68 -20.57 -10.71 -6.21
CA GLU A 68 -19.93 -9.46 -5.80
C GLU A 68 -19.85 -8.47 -6.94
N LYS A 69 -20.15 -7.24 -6.58
CA LYS A 69 -20.20 -6.10 -7.46
C LYS A 69 -19.28 -5.05 -6.90
N TYR A 70 -18.58 -4.36 -7.78
CA TYR A 70 -17.48 -3.47 -7.42
C TYR A 70 -17.83 -2.03 -7.77
N LEU A 71 -17.39 -1.12 -6.92
CA LEU A 71 -17.42 0.32 -7.14
C LEU A 71 -15.98 0.81 -7.14
N TYR A 72 -15.52 1.30 -8.29
CA TYR A 72 -14.22 1.92 -8.43
C TYR A 72 -14.37 3.43 -8.55
N TRP A 73 -13.61 4.16 -7.75
CA TRP A 73 -13.71 5.62 -7.61
C TRP A 73 -12.51 6.36 -8.23
N GLY A 74 -11.70 5.65 -9.01
CA GLY A 74 -10.45 6.16 -9.57
C GLY A 74 -9.22 5.73 -8.76
N ASN A 75 -8.04 6.01 -9.31
CA ASN A 75 -6.73 5.69 -8.73
C ASN A 75 -6.25 6.73 -7.70
N ARG A 76 -7.00 7.84 -7.56
CA ARG A 76 -6.75 8.92 -6.60
C ARG A 76 -8.09 9.31 -6.00
N ILE A 77 -8.19 9.25 -4.67
CA ILE A 77 -9.48 9.38 -3.99
C ILE A 77 -10.09 10.79 -4.10
N ASP A 78 -9.24 11.78 -4.33
CA ASP A 78 -9.54 13.20 -4.36
C ASP A 78 -9.59 13.80 -5.76
N CYS A 79 -9.40 13.03 -6.83
CA CYS A 79 -9.39 13.62 -8.16
C CYS A 79 -10.78 13.57 -8.82
N PRO A 80 -11.52 14.70 -8.93
CA PRO A 80 -12.81 14.76 -9.59
C PRO A 80 -12.64 15.10 -11.07
N GLY A 81 -11.98 14.22 -11.85
CA GLY A 81 -11.92 14.34 -13.31
C GLY A 81 -10.66 15.03 -13.88
N LYS A 82 -10.83 16.04 -14.75
CA LYS A 82 -9.83 16.45 -15.78
C LYS A 82 -8.50 17.04 -15.28
N HIS A 83 -8.33 17.29 -13.98
CA HIS A 83 -7.13 17.90 -13.41
C HIS A 83 -6.53 17.05 -12.28
N CYS A 84 -6.26 15.77 -12.56
CA CYS A 84 -5.61 14.85 -11.63
C CYS A 84 -4.10 15.08 -11.46
N ASP A 85 -3.53 16.13 -12.04
CA ASP A 85 -2.07 16.32 -12.03
C ASP A 85 -1.52 16.69 -10.63
N SER A 86 -2.40 17.16 -9.73
CA SER A 86 -2.09 17.47 -8.33
C SER A 86 -3.09 16.81 -7.37
N CYS A 87 -2.63 16.40 -6.18
CA CYS A 87 -3.51 16.07 -5.05
C CYS A 87 -4.11 17.34 -4.44
N GLU A 88 -5.28 17.20 -3.85
CA GLU A 88 -5.88 18.15 -2.92
C GLU A 88 -5.33 17.93 -1.50
N GLY A 89 -5.67 18.84 -0.58
CA GLY A 89 -5.26 18.71 0.83
C GLY A 89 -5.78 17.44 1.50
N LEU A 90 -5.11 16.99 2.57
CA LEU A 90 -5.45 15.75 3.27
C LEU A 90 -6.92 15.72 3.74
N GLY A 91 -7.44 16.83 4.26
CA GLY A 91 -8.85 16.90 4.66
C GLY A 91 -9.84 16.72 3.50
N HIS A 92 -9.46 17.15 2.29
CA HIS A 92 -10.25 16.89 1.08
C HIS A 92 -10.21 15.40 0.72
N GLN A 93 -9.00 14.81 0.69
CA GLN A 93 -8.82 13.38 0.45
C GLN A 93 -9.61 12.51 1.44
N GLU A 94 -9.59 12.86 2.73
CA GLU A 94 -10.25 12.12 3.79
C GLU A 94 -11.77 12.13 3.66
N SER A 95 -12.43 13.26 3.36
CA SER A 95 -13.87 13.18 3.17
C SER A 95 -14.26 12.63 1.81
N SER A 96 -13.46 12.81 0.75
CA SER A 96 -13.70 12.11 -0.51
C SER A 96 -13.68 10.58 -0.28
N LEU A 97 -12.77 10.09 0.58
CA LEU A 97 -12.76 8.70 1.01
C LEU A 97 -14.04 8.31 1.75
N ARG A 98 -14.50 9.15 2.68
CA ARG A 98 -15.75 8.92 3.43
C ARG A 98 -16.97 8.87 2.50
N CYS A 99 -17.05 9.76 1.50
CA CYS A 99 -18.10 9.75 0.50
C CYS A 99 -18.07 8.47 -0.35
N ALA A 100 -16.87 8.04 -0.78
CA ALA A 100 -16.72 6.82 -1.56
C ALA A 100 -17.13 5.56 -0.76
N LEU A 101 -16.73 5.48 0.51
CA LEU A 101 -17.12 4.39 1.42
C LEU A 101 -18.64 4.37 1.65
N GLU A 102 -19.26 5.52 1.89
CA GLU A 102 -20.70 5.62 2.08
C GLU A 102 -21.46 5.21 0.82
N GLU A 103 -21.02 5.64 -0.37
CA GLU A 103 -21.69 5.27 -1.61
C GLU A 103 -21.51 3.77 -1.91
N ALA A 104 -20.34 3.19 -1.63
CA ALA A 104 -20.15 1.75 -1.74
C ALA A 104 -21.10 0.96 -0.82
N MET A 105 -21.25 1.43 0.43
CA MET A 105 -22.21 0.87 1.38
C MET A 105 -23.64 1.00 0.89
N PHE A 106 -24.03 2.17 0.39
CA PHE A 106 -25.37 2.43 -0.16
C PHE A 106 -25.70 1.56 -1.37
N LEU A 107 -24.72 1.34 -2.26
CA LEU A 107 -24.85 0.49 -3.45
C LEU A 107 -24.68 -1.01 -3.14
N GLN A 108 -24.31 -1.38 -1.91
CA GLN A 108 -23.96 -2.74 -1.51
C GLN A 108 -22.89 -3.36 -2.42
N ARG A 109 -21.83 -2.58 -2.67
CA ARG A 109 -20.71 -2.96 -3.53
C ARG A 109 -19.41 -3.00 -2.73
N THR A 110 -18.49 -3.86 -3.17
CA THR A 110 -17.11 -3.81 -2.70
C THR A 110 -16.45 -2.56 -3.25
N PHE A 111 -15.96 -1.72 -2.34
CA PHE A 111 -15.20 -0.54 -2.70
C PHE A 111 -13.80 -0.93 -3.15
N VAL A 112 -13.43 -0.49 -4.35
CA VAL A 112 -12.07 -0.58 -4.85
C VAL A 112 -11.35 0.70 -4.44
N MET A 113 -10.69 0.62 -3.29
CA MET A 113 -9.98 1.73 -2.66
C MET A 113 -8.63 1.96 -3.36
N PRO A 114 -8.23 3.21 -3.61
CA PRO A 114 -6.88 3.52 -4.06
C PRO A 114 -5.84 2.92 -3.11
N SER A 115 -4.76 2.34 -3.63
CA SER A 115 -3.70 1.78 -2.80
C SER A 115 -2.83 2.83 -2.12
N ARG A 116 -2.96 4.11 -2.52
CA ARG A 116 -2.15 5.22 -2.01
C ARG A 116 -2.98 6.48 -1.81
N MET A 117 -2.61 7.26 -0.81
CA MET A 117 -3.16 8.59 -0.53
C MET A 117 -2.01 9.60 -0.40
N CYS A 118 -2.19 10.79 -0.96
CA CYS A 118 -1.18 11.83 -0.96
C CYS A 118 -1.11 12.52 0.41
N ILE A 119 0.09 12.57 0.99
CA ILE A 119 0.37 13.20 2.29
C ILE A 119 1.33 14.38 2.14
N ASN A 120 1.40 14.96 0.93
CA ASN A 120 2.40 15.97 0.61
C ASN A 120 2.27 17.19 1.55
N PRO A 121 3.33 17.59 2.27
CA PRO A 121 3.28 18.78 3.12
C PRO A 121 3.05 20.08 2.32
N ILE A 122 3.18 20.05 0.98
CA ILE A 122 2.85 21.19 0.12
C ILE A 122 1.39 21.64 0.30
N HIS A 123 0.47 20.73 0.65
CA HIS A 123 -0.93 21.08 0.92
C HIS A 123 -1.08 22.00 2.14
N ASN A 124 -0.10 22.01 3.05
CA ASN A 124 -0.12 22.85 4.25
C ASN A 124 0.48 24.24 4.01
N LYS A 125 1.14 24.47 2.87
CA LYS A 125 1.72 25.77 2.53
C LYS A 125 0.72 26.57 1.70
N LYS A 126 -0.16 27.33 2.36
CA LYS A 126 -0.85 28.46 1.71
C LYS A 126 0.20 29.48 1.24
N GLY A 127 0.65 29.38 0.00
CA GLY A 127 1.37 30.46 -0.69
C GLY A 127 2.88 30.30 -0.91
N ILE A 128 3.47 29.10 -0.89
CA ILE A 128 4.91 28.96 -1.22
C ILE A 128 5.17 27.94 -2.34
N LEU A 129 5.45 28.53 -3.50
CA LEU A 129 6.28 28.09 -4.62
C LEU A 129 5.68 27.13 -5.68
N HIS A 130 5.50 27.73 -6.86
CA HIS A 130 5.71 27.12 -8.17
C HIS A 130 7.11 26.48 -8.23
N GLN A 131 7.27 25.28 -7.68
CA GLN A 131 8.44 24.46 -7.95
C GLN A 131 8.10 23.54 -9.12
N ALA A 132 8.39 24.06 -10.31
CA ALA A 132 8.55 23.26 -11.52
C ALA A 132 9.85 22.44 -11.35
N SER A 133 9.75 21.28 -10.71
CA SER A 133 10.78 20.26 -10.80
C SER A 133 10.53 19.45 -12.07
N ASN A 134 11.56 19.20 -12.87
CA ASN A 134 11.54 18.37 -14.09
C ASN A 134 11.28 16.86 -13.81
N VAL A 135 10.59 16.54 -12.72
CA VAL A 135 10.28 15.19 -12.27
C VAL A 135 8.88 14.86 -12.77
N SER A 136 8.67 13.64 -13.30
CA SER A 136 7.36 13.25 -13.82
C SER A 136 6.28 13.33 -12.72
N SER A 137 5.03 13.59 -13.12
CA SER A 137 3.89 13.70 -12.19
C SER A 137 3.70 12.43 -11.34
N ASP A 138 4.01 11.25 -11.90
CA ASP A 138 3.90 9.96 -11.22
C ASP A 138 5.01 9.70 -10.20
N GLU A 139 6.25 10.10 -10.49
CA GLU A 139 7.36 10.02 -9.53
C GLU A 139 7.14 10.98 -8.36
N ARG A 140 6.65 12.20 -8.64
CA ARG A 140 6.26 13.17 -7.61
C ARG A 140 5.10 12.64 -6.76
N TRP A 141 4.12 11.98 -7.34
CA TRP A 141 3.02 11.36 -6.59
C TRP A 141 3.53 10.25 -5.67
N THR A 142 4.39 9.37 -6.18
CA THR A 142 4.91 8.22 -5.44
C THR A 142 5.71 8.63 -4.21
N ALA A 143 6.58 9.64 -4.35
CA ALA A 143 7.39 10.17 -3.25
C ALA A 143 6.57 10.90 -2.17
N ASN A 144 5.38 11.41 -2.52
CA ASN A 144 4.54 12.23 -1.66
C ASN A 144 3.23 11.55 -1.24
N SER A 145 3.15 10.24 -1.39
CA SER A 145 1.99 9.44 -0.99
C SER A 145 2.40 8.34 -0.02
N CYS A 146 1.46 7.93 0.82
CA CYS A 146 1.56 6.77 1.68
C CYS A 146 0.64 5.67 1.16
N ALA A 147 1.00 4.42 1.44
CA ALA A 147 0.13 3.30 1.16
C ALA A 147 -1.10 3.35 2.07
N MET A 148 -2.29 3.03 1.56
CA MET A 148 -3.54 3.13 2.31
C MET A 148 -3.58 2.17 3.51
N ASP A 149 -2.98 1.00 3.38
CA ASP A 149 -2.81 0.02 4.46
C ASP A 149 -1.83 0.46 5.56
N SER A 150 -1.05 1.52 5.32
CA SER A 150 -0.20 2.16 6.32
C SER A 150 -0.93 3.31 7.04
N LEU A 151 -1.94 3.90 6.42
CA LEU A 151 -2.72 5.02 6.96
C LEU A 151 -4.00 4.55 7.68
N TYR A 152 -4.60 3.47 7.20
CA TYR A 152 -5.87 2.95 7.68
C TYR A 152 -5.79 1.46 7.92
N ASP A 153 -6.48 0.99 8.97
CA ASP A 153 -6.76 -0.43 9.15
C ASP A 153 -7.86 -0.85 8.16
N VAL A 154 -7.45 -1.29 6.98
CA VAL A 154 -8.34 -1.70 5.88
C VAL A 154 -9.21 -2.90 6.29
N ASP A 155 -8.71 -3.78 7.16
CA ASP A 155 -9.47 -4.92 7.65
C ASP A 155 -10.58 -4.47 8.59
N PHE A 156 -10.30 -3.50 9.46
CA PHE A 156 -11.30 -2.89 10.32
C PHE A 156 -12.36 -2.14 9.51
N ILE A 157 -11.97 -1.40 8.47
CA ILE A 157 -12.94 -0.79 7.54
C ILE A 157 -13.79 -1.87 6.88
N SER A 158 -13.16 -2.97 6.46
CA SER A 158 -13.81 -4.12 5.81
C SER A 158 -14.81 -4.87 6.67
N ASP A 159 -14.78 -4.70 8.01
CA ASP A 159 -15.83 -5.19 8.90
C ASP A 159 -17.17 -4.46 8.68
N THR A 160 -17.16 -3.24 8.12
CA THR A 160 -18.36 -2.42 7.85
C THR A 160 -18.64 -2.26 6.35
N VAL A 161 -17.66 -1.78 5.59
CA VAL A 161 -17.79 -1.56 4.14
C VAL A 161 -16.75 -2.45 3.47
N PRO A 162 -17.12 -3.35 2.55
CA PRO A 162 -16.16 -4.26 1.95
C PRO A 162 -15.15 -3.50 1.10
N VAL A 163 -13.86 -3.70 1.35
CA VAL A 163 -12.79 -2.99 0.62
C VAL A 163 -11.81 -3.97 0.00
N ILE A 164 -11.38 -3.65 -1.23
CA ILE A 164 -10.16 -4.19 -1.82
C ILE A 164 -9.29 -3.04 -2.30
N LEU A 165 -7.97 -3.21 -2.30
CA LEU A 165 -7.05 -2.21 -2.86
C LEU A 165 -6.91 -2.37 -4.37
N ASP A 166 -6.74 -1.26 -5.09
CA ASP A 166 -6.55 -1.19 -6.54
C ASP A 166 -5.21 -1.75 -7.05
N ASN A 167 -4.34 -2.22 -6.16
CA ASN A 167 -3.13 -2.98 -6.48
C ASN A 167 -3.23 -4.47 -6.12
N SER A 168 -4.40 -4.93 -5.67
CA SER A 168 -4.61 -6.33 -5.27
C SER A 168 -4.77 -7.27 -6.47
N LYS A 169 -4.37 -8.53 -6.30
CA LYS A 169 -4.59 -9.59 -7.32
C LYS A 169 -6.06 -9.72 -7.72
N LEU A 170 -6.96 -9.56 -6.77
CA LEU A 170 -8.40 -9.63 -6.98
C LEU A 170 -8.87 -8.51 -7.92
N TRP A 171 -8.38 -7.28 -7.74
CA TRP A 171 -8.74 -6.18 -8.63
C TRP A 171 -8.37 -6.45 -10.09
N TYR A 172 -7.18 -7.01 -10.35
CA TYR A 172 -6.78 -7.41 -11.71
C TYR A 172 -7.73 -8.46 -12.30
N GLN A 173 -8.21 -9.41 -11.48
CA GLN A 173 -9.19 -10.41 -11.92
C GLN A 173 -10.55 -9.78 -12.23
N VAL A 174 -11.00 -8.83 -11.42
CA VAL A 174 -12.25 -8.07 -11.63
C VAL A 174 -12.16 -7.28 -12.93
N LEU A 175 -11.06 -6.56 -13.18
CA LEU A 175 -10.82 -5.82 -14.42
C LEU A 175 -10.81 -6.74 -15.64
N SER A 176 -10.06 -7.84 -15.59
CA SER A 176 -10.03 -8.82 -16.68
C SER A 176 -11.44 -9.38 -16.97
N THR A 177 -12.21 -9.68 -15.92
CA THR A 177 -13.56 -10.23 -16.05
C THR A 177 -14.54 -9.19 -16.60
N SER A 178 -14.48 -7.95 -16.11
CA SER A 178 -15.36 -6.87 -16.57
C SER A 178 -15.12 -6.52 -18.05
N MET A 179 -13.85 -6.52 -18.49
CA MET A 179 -13.50 -6.35 -19.90
C MET A 179 -14.04 -7.48 -20.78
N LYS A 180 -13.95 -8.74 -20.33
CA LYS A 180 -14.52 -9.90 -21.04
C LYS A 180 -16.04 -9.82 -21.19
N LEU A 181 -16.73 -9.25 -20.21
CA LEU A 181 -18.18 -9.07 -20.21
C LEU A 181 -18.64 -7.84 -21.03
N GLY A 182 -17.72 -6.97 -21.46
CA GLY A 182 -17.98 -5.80 -22.30
C GLY A 182 -18.99 -4.84 -21.66
N ALA A 183 -19.98 -4.40 -22.43
CA ALA A 183 -21.02 -3.47 -21.98
C ALA A 183 -21.89 -3.99 -20.82
N ARG A 184 -21.87 -5.31 -20.54
CA ARG A 184 -22.55 -5.92 -19.38
C ARG A 184 -21.64 -6.05 -18.15
N GLY A 185 -20.34 -5.82 -18.31
CA GLY A 185 -19.33 -5.98 -17.26
C GLY A 185 -18.96 -4.69 -16.56
N VAL A 186 -18.87 -3.59 -17.31
CA VAL A 186 -18.42 -2.29 -16.79
C VAL A 186 -19.19 -1.15 -17.41
N ALA A 187 -19.49 -0.13 -16.59
CA ALA A 187 -19.88 1.19 -17.07
C ALA A 187 -19.01 2.25 -16.41
N HIS A 188 -18.55 3.19 -17.22
CA HIS A 188 -18.04 4.46 -16.72
C HIS A 188 -19.24 5.40 -16.49
N VAL A 189 -19.34 5.98 -15.30
CA VAL A 189 -20.44 6.85 -14.91
C VAL A 189 -19.93 8.20 -14.41
N GLU A 190 -20.48 9.26 -14.97
CA GLU A 190 -20.20 10.65 -14.62
C GLU A 190 -21.55 11.36 -14.41
N SER A 191 -21.68 12.14 -13.35
CA SER A 191 -22.91 12.91 -13.04
C SER A 191 -24.20 12.08 -12.87
N VAL A 192 -24.09 10.76 -12.63
CA VAL A 192 -25.22 9.87 -12.33
C VAL A 192 -25.45 9.81 -10.82
N SER A 193 -26.70 9.95 -10.38
CA SER A 193 -27.04 9.90 -8.95
C SER A 193 -26.86 8.49 -8.37
N ARG A 194 -26.48 8.38 -7.09
CA ARG A 194 -26.36 7.08 -6.40
C ARG A 194 -27.68 6.28 -6.41
N VAL A 195 -28.82 6.97 -6.37
CA VAL A 195 -30.16 6.36 -6.44
C VAL A 195 -30.36 5.70 -7.80
N GLU A 196 -30.02 6.39 -8.88
CA GLU A 196 -30.09 5.84 -10.23
C GLU A 196 -29.13 4.65 -10.41
N LEU A 197 -27.91 4.73 -9.87
CA LEU A 197 -26.96 3.60 -9.90
C LEU A 197 -27.49 2.34 -9.19
N ARG A 198 -28.31 2.53 -8.16
CA ARG A 198 -28.92 1.45 -7.39
C ARG A 198 -30.15 0.85 -8.07
N GLU A 199 -31.03 1.71 -8.59
CA GLU A 199 -32.37 1.31 -9.03
C GLU A 199 -32.45 0.99 -10.52
N ASN A 200 -31.62 1.63 -11.35
CA ASN A 200 -31.62 1.40 -12.78
C ASN A 200 -30.90 0.08 -13.13
N ASN A 201 -31.63 -0.85 -13.76
CA ASN A 201 -31.11 -2.16 -14.18
C ASN A 201 -29.89 -2.09 -15.12
N ARG A 202 -29.69 -0.95 -15.79
CA ARG A 202 -28.51 -0.67 -16.62
C ARG A 202 -27.23 -0.65 -15.81
N TYR A 203 -27.28 -0.21 -14.55
CA TYR A 203 -26.12 -0.07 -13.68
C TYR A 203 -26.12 -1.10 -12.54
N SER A 204 -27.28 -1.36 -11.94
CA SER A 204 -27.39 -2.15 -10.72
C SER A 204 -26.87 -3.59 -10.88
N ASN A 205 -26.93 -4.15 -12.10
CA ASN A 205 -26.46 -5.51 -12.41
C ASN A 205 -25.03 -5.58 -12.94
N LEU A 206 -24.36 -4.45 -13.18
CA LEU A 206 -22.98 -4.46 -13.66
C LEU A 206 -22.03 -4.99 -12.60
N LEU A 207 -21.06 -5.79 -13.04
CA LEU A 207 -19.95 -6.25 -12.20
C LEU A 207 -19.16 -5.06 -11.65
N LEU A 208 -18.83 -4.09 -12.50
CA LEU A 208 -18.02 -2.93 -12.14
C LEU A 208 -18.73 -1.61 -12.52
N ILE A 209 -18.87 -0.72 -11.55
CA ILE A 209 -19.17 0.69 -11.79
C ILE A 209 -17.86 1.45 -11.64
N ASN A 210 -17.37 2.03 -12.73
CA ASN A 210 -16.24 2.95 -12.73
C ASN A 210 -16.78 4.38 -12.62
N ARG A 211 -16.81 4.90 -11.41
CA ARG A 211 -17.35 6.21 -11.08
C ARG A 211 -16.23 7.24 -11.05
N THR A 212 -16.38 8.29 -11.85
CA THR A 212 -15.55 9.50 -11.67
C THR A 212 -15.87 10.07 -10.30
N ALA A 213 -14.85 10.45 -9.52
CA ALA A 213 -15.10 11.11 -8.24
C ALA A 213 -16.01 12.32 -8.47
N SER A 214 -17.07 12.41 -7.65
CA SER A 214 -18.11 13.40 -7.86
C SER A 214 -17.48 14.81 -7.82
N PRO A 215 -17.75 15.68 -8.80
CA PRO A 215 -17.40 17.10 -8.68
C PRO A 215 -18.08 17.73 -7.45
N LEU A 216 -19.20 17.14 -7.04
CA LEU A 216 -19.99 17.48 -5.86
C LEU A 216 -19.64 16.58 -4.65
N SER A 217 -18.49 15.91 -4.65
CA SER A 217 -17.97 15.33 -3.38
C SER A 217 -17.81 16.43 -2.32
N TRP A 218 -17.88 17.70 -2.74
CA TRP A 218 -17.92 18.94 -1.95
C TRP A 218 -18.61 20.05 -2.73
#